data_AF-A0A9P9BRT9-F1
#
_entry.id   AF-A0A9P9BRT9-F1
#
_cell.length_a   1.000
_cell.length_b   1.000
_cell.length_c   1.000
_cell.angle_alpha   90.00
_cell.angle_beta   90.00
_cell.angle_gamma   90.00
#
_symmetry.space_group_name_H-M   'P 1'
#
loop_
_entity.id
_entity.type
_entity.pdbx_description
1 polymer ?
#
loop_
_entity_poly.entity_id
_entity_poly.type
_entity_poly.pdbx_seq_one_letter_code
_entity_poly.pdbx_strand_id
1 'polypeptide(L)'
;MCPDGSRFAIWPDAPPLVTSTRADGTIVAYTWIKQAHITSSLGTLVRDPPTSLYRLEYSPSTDVNALPKVTLVKQQFWAASDFPYGTYGGIVRDGVAYIYGQNADGNVGVAQVPVDKIEDQSAYRYFIMMGWATVNPGLNAGGLNIPNVSAGGQGTFYYSEVWKLFVWIGQAKNSVVPEFWISTSPTPGGPWEVPKMFYRAPSGNGFIGGYTLQAHPALLASQSENAIYLTYTKPMVNNKGNGYYSNPLIYVRWQ
;
A
#
# COMPACT_ATOMS: atom_id res chain seq x y z
N MET A 1 23.86 -10.10 -0.45
CA MET A 1 24.51 -8.99 -1.16
C MET A 1 25.35 -9.62 -2.26
N CYS A 2 25.24 -9.14 -3.49
CA CYS A 2 25.98 -9.64 -4.63
C CYS A 2 27.43 -9.12 -4.61
N PRO A 3 28.39 -9.77 -5.31
CA PRO A 3 29.78 -9.33 -5.34
C PRO A 3 29.99 -7.90 -5.86
N ASP A 4 29.08 -7.39 -6.68
CA ASP A 4 29.07 -6.03 -7.23
C ASP A 4 28.46 -4.98 -6.27
N GLY A 5 28.13 -5.38 -5.03
CA GLY A 5 27.50 -4.52 -4.03
C GLY A 5 26.00 -4.32 -4.20
N SER A 6 25.39 -4.90 -5.25
CA SER A 6 23.95 -4.91 -5.44
C SER A 6 23.25 -5.92 -4.51
N ARG A 7 21.93 -5.87 -4.42
CA ARG A 7 21.13 -6.86 -3.68
C ARG A 7 19.71 -6.96 -4.20
N PHE A 8 19.09 -8.13 -4.01
CA PHE A 8 17.65 -8.27 -4.11
C PHE A 8 17.00 -7.79 -2.82
N ALA A 9 16.10 -6.81 -2.93
CA ALA A 9 15.27 -6.33 -1.85
C ALA A 9 13.91 -7.05 -1.92
N ILE A 10 13.55 -7.71 -0.82
CA ILE A 10 12.25 -8.36 -0.63
C ILE A 10 11.52 -7.53 0.43
N TRP A 11 11.22 -6.28 0.09
CA TRP A 11 10.57 -5.33 0.97
C TRP A 11 9.15 -5.10 0.49
N PRO A 12 8.13 -5.31 1.35
CA PRO A 12 6.77 -4.97 0.98
C PRO A 12 6.63 -3.44 0.87
N ASP A 13 6.09 -2.99 -0.25
CA ASP A 13 5.80 -1.57 -0.49
C ASP A 13 4.47 -1.11 0.14
N ALA A 14 3.66 -2.08 0.60
CA ALA A 14 2.37 -1.87 1.23
C ALA A 14 2.15 -2.88 2.38
N PRO A 15 1.33 -2.54 3.39
CA PRO A 15 0.99 -3.48 4.47
C PRO A 15 0.29 -4.73 3.91
N PRO A 16 0.40 -5.90 4.58
CA PRO A 16 -0.34 -7.09 4.18
C PRO A 16 -1.84 -6.83 4.12
N LEU A 17 -2.48 -7.26 3.03
CA LEU A 17 -3.91 -7.21 2.87
C LEU A 17 -4.56 -8.33 3.68
N VAL A 18 -5.23 -7.98 4.78
CA VAL A 18 -6.01 -8.94 5.57
C VAL A 18 -7.25 -9.36 4.80
N THR A 19 -7.39 -10.66 4.54
CA THR A 19 -8.50 -11.23 3.77
C THR A 19 -9.45 -12.07 4.62
N SER A 20 -9.01 -12.50 5.80
CA SER A 20 -9.84 -13.18 6.77
C SER A 20 -9.35 -12.90 8.19
N THR A 21 -10.30 -12.60 9.07
CA THR A 21 -10.11 -12.59 10.52
C THR A 21 -11.18 -13.48 11.12
N ARG A 22 -10.75 -14.53 11.84
CA ARG A 22 -11.64 -15.48 12.50
C ARG A 22 -11.96 -15.02 13.92
N ALA A 23 -13.01 -15.59 14.51
CA ALA A 23 -13.45 -15.25 15.88
C ALA A 23 -12.40 -15.59 16.96
N ASP A 24 -11.51 -16.55 16.68
CA ASP A 24 -10.38 -16.92 17.54
C ASP A 24 -9.16 -15.98 17.37
N GLY A 25 -9.30 -14.93 16.55
CA GLY A 25 -8.22 -13.99 16.23
C GLY A 25 -7.22 -14.50 15.20
N THR A 26 -7.44 -15.68 14.61
CA THR A 26 -6.62 -16.15 13.49
C THR A 26 -6.81 -15.23 12.28
N ILE A 27 -5.70 -14.81 11.67
CA ILE A 27 -5.67 -13.89 10.53
C ILE A 27 -5.00 -14.59 9.33
N VAL A 28 -5.60 -14.41 8.15
CA VAL A 28 -4.96 -14.67 6.86
C VAL A 28 -4.79 -13.35 6.14
N ALA A 29 -3.57 -13.09 5.69
CA ALA A 29 -3.23 -11.90 4.92
C ALA A 29 -2.30 -12.24 3.75
N TYR A 30 -2.23 -11.33 2.77
CA TYR A 30 -1.39 -11.50 1.59
C TYR A 30 -0.54 -10.25 1.33
N THR A 31 0.65 -10.44 0.78
CA THR A 31 1.49 -9.34 0.34
C THR A 31 2.11 -9.66 -1.03
N TRP A 32 2.18 -8.64 -1.86
CA TRP A 32 2.78 -8.69 -3.19
C TRP A 32 4.10 -7.91 -3.13
N ILE A 33 5.21 -8.61 -3.31
CA ILE A 33 6.54 -8.03 -3.15
C ILE A 33 7.27 -8.06 -4.48
N LYS A 34 7.68 -6.89 -4.96
CA LYS A 34 8.54 -6.73 -6.14
C LYS A 34 9.89 -7.39 -5.89
N GLN A 35 10.39 -8.15 -6.86
CA GLN A 35 11.75 -8.72 -6.84
C GLN A 35 12.77 -7.65 -7.23
N ALA A 36 12.83 -6.56 -6.46
CA ALA A 36 13.64 -5.40 -6.79
C ALA A 36 15.13 -5.74 -6.67
N HIS A 37 15.88 -5.60 -7.76
CA HIS A 37 17.34 -5.66 -7.75
C HIS A 37 17.88 -4.25 -7.64
N ILE A 38 18.47 -3.91 -6.50
CA ILE A 38 18.90 -2.56 -6.17
C ILE A 38 20.42 -2.44 -6.03
N THR A 39 20.95 -1.28 -6.39
CA THR A 39 22.36 -0.90 -6.19
C THR A 39 22.63 -0.49 -4.74
N SER A 40 23.90 -0.23 -4.42
CA SER A 40 24.30 0.36 -3.13
C SER A 40 23.69 1.74 -2.87
N SER A 41 23.28 2.48 -3.91
CA SER A 41 22.60 3.76 -3.82
C SER A 41 21.07 3.66 -3.75
N LEU A 42 20.52 2.45 -3.54
CA LEU A 42 19.09 2.15 -3.53
C LEU A 42 18.37 2.37 -4.88
N GLY A 43 19.11 2.58 -5.97
CA GLY A 43 18.55 2.65 -7.32
C GLY A 43 18.17 1.26 -7.82
N THR A 44 17.04 1.16 -8.53
CA THR A 44 16.59 -0.10 -9.14
C THR A 44 17.32 -0.36 -10.46
N LEU A 45 17.89 -1.56 -10.64
CA LEU A 45 18.50 -2.01 -11.89
C LEU A 45 17.46 -2.46 -12.91
N VAL A 46 16.35 -3.03 -12.43
CA VAL A 46 15.18 -3.38 -13.23
C VAL A 46 14.07 -2.41 -12.87
N ARG A 47 13.59 -1.66 -13.87
CA ARG A 47 12.61 -0.59 -13.71
C ARG A 47 11.28 -1.11 -13.16
N ASP A 48 10.74 -2.15 -13.79
CA ASP A 48 9.50 -2.81 -13.42
C ASP A 48 9.78 -4.30 -13.19
N PRO A 49 10.28 -4.70 -12.00
CA PRO A 49 10.62 -6.09 -11.71
C PRO A 49 9.36 -6.95 -11.52
N PRO A 50 9.45 -8.28 -11.71
CA PRO A 50 8.33 -9.17 -11.44
C PRO A 50 7.97 -9.15 -9.95
N THR A 51 6.73 -9.52 -9.62
CA THR A 51 6.17 -9.44 -8.27
C THR A 51 5.76 -10.83 -7.79
N SER A 52 6.15 -11.20 -6.56
CA SER A 52 5.81 -12.50 -5.96
C SER A 52 4.70 -12.34 -4.92
N LEU A 53 3.85 -13.36 -4.81
CA LEU A 53 2.76 -13.41 -3.83
C LEU A 53 3.19 -14.22 -2.61
N TYR A 54 3.00 -13.65 -1.42
CA TYR A 54 3.22 -14.30 -0.15
C TYR A 54 1.92 -14.35 0.64
N ARG A 55 1.69 -15.47 1.34
CA ARG A 55 0.61 -15.67 2.30
C ARG A 55 1.17 -15.60 3.70
N LEU A 56 0.51 -14.81 4.55
CA LEU A 56 0.78 -14.70 5.98
C LEU A 56 -0.38 -15.31 6.75
N GLU A 57 -0.05 -16.17 7.69
CA GLU A 57 -1.01 -16.77 8.63
C GLU A 57 -0.55 -16.48 10.05
N TYR A 58 -1.45 -15.94 10.85
CA TYR A 58 -1.20 -15.73 12.28
C TYR A 58 -2.33 -16.39 13.06
N SER A 59 -1.97 -17.24 14.01
CA SER A 59 -2.90 -17.77 15.01
C SER A 59 -2.42 -17.31 16.38
N PRO A 60 -3.27 -16.59 17.16
CA PRO A 60 -2.91 -16.17 18.51
C PRO A 60 -2.49 -17.37 19.35
N SER A 61 -1.45 -17.17 20.14
CA SER A 61 -0.96 -18.18 21.07
C SER A 61 -0.49 -17.53 22.36
N THR A 62 -0.29 -18.33 23.40
CA THR A 62 0.29 -17.85 24.66
C THR A 62 1.80 -17.56 24.56
N ASP A 63 2.46 -18.02 23.50
CA ASP A 63 3.85 -17.66 23.24
C ASP A 63 3.92 -16.24 22.69
N VAL A 64 4.40 -15.33 23.54
CA VAL A 64 4.61 -13.91 23.21
C VAL A 64 5.62 -13.69 22.08
N ASN A 65 6.42 -14.70 21.74
CA ASN A 65 7.39 -14.66 20.66
C ASN A 65 6.89 -15.35 19.39
N ALA A 66 5.66 -15.89 19.37
CA ALA A 66 5.10 -16.52 18.19
C ALA A 66 4.98 -15.51 17.05
N LEU A 67 5.71 -15.77 15.97
CA LEU A 67 5.66 -14.96 14.75
C LEU A 67 4.62 -15.53 13.77
N PRO A 68 4.00 -14.68 12.93
CA PRO A 68 3.20 -15.16 11.82
C PRO A 68 3.99 -16.08 10.89
N LYS A 69 3.36 -17.14 10.40
CA LYS A 69 3.92 -18.00 9.36
C LYS A 69 3.80 -17.29 8.01
N VAL A 70 4.91 -17.23 7.28
CA VAL A 70 4.95 -16.67 5.92
C VAL A 70 5.29 -17.77 4.92
N THR A 71 4.51 -17.87 3.84
CA THR A 71 4.71 -18.84 2.77
C THR A 71 4.75 -18.12 1.42
N LEU A 72 5.73 -18.43 0.57
CA LEU A 72 5.72 -18.01 -0.82
C LEU A 72 4.66 -18.83 -1.57
N VAL A 73 3.60 -18.17 -2.04
CA VAL A 73 2.53 -18.82 -2.82
C VAL A 73 3.00 -19.08 -4.24
N LYS A 74 3.52 -18.03 -4.89
CA LYS A 74 4.02 -18.10 -6.27
C LYS A 74 5.09 -17.05 -6.49
N GLN A 75 6.24 -17.51 -6.97
CA GLN A 75 7.29 -16.63 -7.46
C GLN A 75 6.84 -16.00 -8.78
N GLN A 76 7.07 -14.70 -8.97
CA GLN A 76 6.61 -13.97 -10.17
C GLN A 76 5.12 -14.20 -10.45
N PHE A 77 4.28 -14.07 -9.41
CA PHE A 77 2.82 -14.08 -9.54
C PHE A 77 2.38 -13.07 -10.60
N TRP A 78 2.97 -11.88 -10.61
CA TRP A 78 2.98 -10.98 -11.77
C TRP A 78 4.35 -11.06 -12.44
N ALA A 79 4.37 -11.37 -13.73
CA ALA A 79 5.59 -11.34 -14.54
C ALA A 79 6.07 -9.88 -14.74
N ALA A 80 7.29 -9.70 -15.24
CA ALA A 80 7.82 -8.35 -15.52
C ALA A 80 7.01 -7.60 -16.61
N SER A 81 6.32 -8.34 -17.48
CA SER A 81 5.42 -7.77 -18.49
C SER A 81 4.03 -7.42 -17.96
N ASP A 82 3.70 -7.86 -16.74
CA ASP A 82 2.39 -7.65 -16.13
C ASP A 82 2.39 -6.37 -15.29
N PHE A 83 1.22 -5.77 -15.12
CA PHE A 83 1.08 -4.65 -14.18
C PHE A 83 1.16 -5.15 -12.72
N PRO A 84 1.91 -4.50 -11.81
CA PRO A 84 2.28 -5.04 -10.50
C PRO A 84 1.18 -4.80 -9.43
N TYR A 85 0.00 -5.38 -9.61
CA TYR A 85 -1.13 -5.21 -8.68
C TYR A 85 -0.80 -5.69 -7.25
N GLY A 86 -1.26 -4.95 -6.24
CA GLY A 86 -1.05 -5.24 -4.80
C GLY A 86 0.22 -4.64 -4.21
N THR A 87 1.08 -4.05 -5.04
CA THR A 87 2.35 -3.42 -4.60
C THR A 87 2.19 -1.98 -4.13
N TYR A 88 0.99 -1.39 -4.25
CA TYR A 88 0.74 0.01 -3.90
C TYR A 88 -0.33 0.17 -2.81
N GLY A 89 -0.95 -0.92 -2.39
CA GLY A 89 -1.98 -0.96 -1.36
C GLY A 89 -3.19 -1.78 -1.78
N GLY A 90 -4.17 -1.89 -0.90
CA GLY A 90 -5.37 -2.64 -1.18
C GLY A 90 -6.39 -2.54 -0.07
N ILE A 91 -7.59 -3.03 -0.36
CA ILE A 91 -8.71 -3.07 0.56
C ILE A 91 -9.57 -4.29 0.28
N VAL A 92 -10.13 -4.89 1.34
CA VAL A 92 -11.19 -5.89 1.23
C VAL A 92 -12.53 -5.25 1.58
N ARG A 93 -13.53 -5.44 0.71
CA ARG A 93 -14.93 -5.03 0.94
C ARG A 93 -15.86 -6.05 0.30
N ASP A 94 -16.90 -6.45 1.03
CA ASP A 94 -17.94 -7.39 0.55
C ASP A 94 -17.37 -8.71 -0.02
N GLY A 95 -16.32 -9.25 0.61
CA GLY A 95 -15.67 -10.49 0.16
C GLY A 95 -14.83 -10.35 -1.11
N VAL A 96 -14.61 -9.12 -1.59
CA VAL A 96 -13.76 -8.80 -2.74
C VAL A 96 -12.54 -8.03 -2.27
N ALA A 97 -11.36 -8.48 -2.68
CA ALA A 97 -10.12 -7.74 -2.54
C ALA A 97 -9.92 -6.84 -3.76
N TYR A 98 -9.71 -5.55 -3.51
CA TYR A 98 -9.27 -4.55 -4.49
C TYR A 98 -7.80 -4.24 -4.22
N ILE A 99 -6.93 -4.60 -5.16
CA ILE A 99 -5.48 -4.46 -5.01
C ILE A 99 -4.93 -3.44 -6.02
N TYR A 100 -4.27 -2.42 -5.50
CA TYR A 100 -3.68 -1.33 -6.26
C TYR A 100 -2.21 -1.63 -6.56
N GLY A 101 -1.80 -1.40 -7.79
CA GLY A 101 -0.40 -1.46 -8.22
C GLY A 101 0.06 -0.10 -8.73
N GLN A 102 1.35 0.17 -8.64
CA GLN A 102 1.98 1.32 -9.27
C GLN A 102 3.22 0.87 -10.04
N ASN A 103 3.28 1.20 -11.33
CA ASN A 103 4.46 0.94 -12.16
C ASN A 103 5.50 2.06 -11.98
N ALA A 104 6.68 1.92 -12.59
CA ALA A 104 7.76 2.90 -12.48
C ALA A 104 7.45 4.28 -13.09
N ASP A 105 6.48 4.37 -14.00
CA ASP A 105 5.98 5.66 -14.51
C ASP A 105 5.11 6.41 -13.47
N GLY A 106 4.67 5.71 -12.43
CA GLY A 106 3.72 6.21 -11.45
C GLY A 106 2.25 6.04 -11.88
N ASN A 107 1.99 5.28 -12.95
CA ASN A 107 0.63 4.90 -13.30
C ASN A 107 0.08 4.00 -12.20
N VAL A 108 -1.15 4.25 -11.76
CA VAL A 108 -1.81 3.45 -10.72
C VAL A 108 -3.02 2.74 -11.32
N GLY A 109 -3.07 1.42 -11.16
CA GLY A 109 -4.18 0.57 -11.61
C GLY A 109 -4.72 -0.28 -10.48
N VAL A 110 -5.96 -0.77 -10.62
CA VAL A 110 -6.61 -1.67 -9.65
C VAL A 110 -7.05 -2.97 -10.29
N ALA A 111 -6.88 -4.07 -9.56
CA ALA A 111 -7.50 -5.35 -9.86
C ALA A 111 -8.43 -5.77 -8.73
N GLN A 112 -9.46 -6.57 -9.04
CA GLN A 112 -10.35 -7.16 -8.06
C GLN A 112 -10.32 -8.69 -8.14
N VAL A 113 -10.48 -9.35 -6.99
CA VAL A 113 -10.56 -10.81 -6.90
C VAL A 113 -11.37 -11.20 -5.64
N PRO A 114 -12.18 -12.26 -5.67
CA PRO A 114 -12.76 -12.82 -4.45
C PRO A 114 -11.67 -13.20 -3.44
N VAL A 115 -11.90 -12.96 -2.14
CA VAL A 115 -10.88 -13.19 -1.10
C VAL A 115 -10.44 -14.65 -0.96
N ASP A 116 -11.29 -15.60 -1.36
CA ASP A 116 -11.00 -17.04 -1.40
C ASP A 116 -10.25 -17.48 -2.67
N LYS A 117 -10.00 -16.54 -3.59
CA LYS A 117 -9.34 -16.76 -4.90
C LYS A 117 -8.07 -15.94 -5.10
N ILE A 118 -7.52 -15.35 -4.04
CA ILE A 118 -6.29 -14.53 -4.10
C ILE A 118 -5.11 -15.28 -4.75
N GLU A 119 -5.01 -16.58 -4.52
CA GLU A 119 -3.92 -17.39 -5.06
C GLU A 119 -4.15 -17.81 -6.53
N ASP A 120 -5.35 -17.60 -7.06
CA ASP A 120 -5.76 -17.96 -8.42
C ASP A 120 -5.74 -16.72 -9.34
N GLN A 121 -4.65 -16.58 -10.09
CA GLN A 121 -4.46 -15.47 -11.02
C GLN A 121 -5.55 -15.38 -12.10
N SER A 122 -6.25 -16.47 -12.44
CA SER A 122 -7.32 -16.48 -13.45
C SER A 122 -8.64 -15.90 -12.96
N ALA A 123 -8.81 -15.78 -11.63
CA ALA A 123 -10.01 -15.20 -11.01
C ALA A 123 -9.98 -13.66 -10.96
N TYR A 124 -8.84 -13.05 -11.30
CA TYR A 124 -8.65 -11.60 -11.23
C TYR A 124 -9.37 -10.89 -12.38
N ARG A 125 -9.94 -9.73 -12.05
CA ARG A 125 -10.47 -8.77 -13.02
C ARG A 125 -9.72 -7.45 -12.90
N TYR A 126 -9.46 -6.79 -14.01
CA TYR A 126 -8.56 -5.65 -14.10
C TYR A 126 -9.33 -4.41 -14.56
N PHE A 127 -9.21 -3.30 -13.83
CA PHE A 127 -9.89 -2.08 -14.23
C PHE A 127 -9.09 -1.37 -15.32
N ILE A 128 -9.69 -1.21 -16.50
CA ILE A 128 -9.09 -0.58 -17.68
C ILE A 128 -10.18 0.14 -18.47
N MET A 129 -9.91 1.35 -18.96
CA MET A 129 -10.85 2.12 -19.80
C MET A 129 -12.27 2.22 -19.19
N MET A 130 -12.37 2.44 -17.87
CA MET A 130 -13.64 2.51 -17.12
C MET A 130 -14.45 1.20 -17.02
N GLY A 131 -13.85 0.05 -17.33
CA GLY A 131 -14.49 -1.27 -17.24
C GLY A 131 -13.57 -2.34 -16.63
N TRP A 132 -14.15 -3.52 -16.36
CA TRP A 132 -13.44 -4.66 -15.78
C TRP A 132 -13.13 -5.73 -16.83
N ALA A 133 -11.87 -5.83 -17.23
CA ALA A 133 -11.35 -6.88 -18.11
C ALA A 133 -11.01 -8.16 -17.32
N THR A 134 -11.01 -9.32 -17.98
CA THR A 134 -10.64 -10.62 -17.41
C THR A 134 -9.21 -11.05 -17.76
N VAL A 135 -8.53 -10.28 -18.61
CA VAL A 135 -7.15 -10.52 -19.03
C VAL A 135 -6.29 -9.39 -18.47
N ASN A 136 -5.13 -9.74 -17.90
CA ASN A 136 -4.17 -8.73 -17.44
C ASN A 136 -3.77 -7.88 -18.64
N PRO A 137 -3.99 -6.56 -18.61
CA PRO A 137 -3.75 -5.72 -19.78
C PRO A 137 -2.24 -5.57 -20.10
N GLY A 138 -1.36 -5.96 -19.18
CA GLY A 138 0.10 -5.81 -19.30
C GLY A 138 0.59 -4.44 -18.82
N LEU A 139 1.89 -4.31 -18.60
CA LEU A 139 2.52 -3.15 -17.96
C LEU A 139 2.24 -1.81 -18.67
N ASN A 140 2.15 -1.82 -19.99
CA ASN A 140 2.13 -0.63 -20.84
C ASN A 140 0.76 -0.37 -21.51
N ALA A 141 -0.31 -1.03 -21.05
CA ALA A 141 -1.60 -0.88 -21.68
C ALA A 141 -2.18 0.53 -21.51
N GLY A 142 -2.82 1.05 -22.56
CA GLY A 142 -3.57 2.31 -22.49
C GLY A 142 -4.78 2.20 -21.55
N GLY A 143 -5.09 3.28 -20.82
CA GLY A 143 -6.27 3.34 -19.96
C GLY A 143 -6.15 2.59 -18.62
N LEU A 144 -4.93 2.19 -18.24
CA LEU A 144 -4.59 1.60 -16.94
C LEU A 144 -4.56 2.59 -15.80
N ASN A 145 -4.05 3.79 -16.08
CA ASN A 145 -3.86 4.81 -15.04
C ASN A 145 -5.22 5.36 -14.61
N ILE A 146 -5.58 5.13 -13.35
CA ILE A 146 -6.79 5.68 -12.74
C ILE A 146 -6.50 7.13 -12.36
N PRO A 147 -7.16 8.12 -12.98
CA PRO A 147 -6.94 9.52 -12.63
C PRO A 147 -7.26 9.77 -11.16
N ASN A 148 -6.44 10.58 -10.49
CA ASN A 148 -6.66 11.09 -9.14
C ASN A 148 -6.74 10.07 -7.99
N VAL A 149 -6.55 8.77 -8.25
CA VAL A 149 -6.61 7.70 -7.22
C VAL A 149 -5.65 7.90 -6.05
N SER A 150 -4.60 8.71 -6.27
CA SER A 150 -3.63 9.11 -5.26
C SER A 150 -2.96 10.42 -5.67
N ALA A 151 -2.21 11.03 -4.75
CA ALA A 151 -1.25 12.09 -5.07
C ALA A 151 0.11 11.55 -5.58
N GLY A 152 0.19 10.26 -5.90
CA GLY A 152 1.32 9.60 -6.56
C GLY A 152 2.46 9.12 -5.65
N GLY A 153 2.50 9.51 -4.37
CA GLY A 153 3.44 8.95 -3.37
C GLY A 153 2.82 7.78 -2.59
N GLN A 154 3.48 7.25 -1.56
CA GLN A 154 2.88 6.17 -0.75
C GLN A 154 1.62 6.63 0.01
N GLY A 155 0.74 5.69 0.34
CA GLY A 155 -0.43 5.96 1.16
C GLY A 155 -1.19 4.70 1.55
N THR A 156 -2.38 4.90 2.09
CA THR A 156 -3.26 3.84 2.58
C THR A 156 -4.61 3.95 1.88
N PHE A 157 -5.08 2.83 1.32
CA PHE A 157 -6.44 2.68 0.80
C PHE A 157 -7.35 2.09 1.87
N TYR A 158 -8.55 2.62 2.02
CA TYR A 158 -9.58 2.08 2.90
C TYR A 158 -10.98 2.52 2.45
N TYR A 159 -12.01 1.95 3.07
CA TYR A 159 -13.41 2.32 2.82
C TYR A 159 -13.93 2.99 4.08
N SER A 160 -14.45 4.20 3.94
CA SER A 160 -15.07 4.93 5.03
C SER A 160 -16.52 4.50 5.14
N GLU A 161 -16.88 3.82 6.23
CA GLU A 161 -18.26 3.46 6.52
C GLU A 161 -19.12 4.70 6.83
N VAL A 162 -18.52 5.81 7.24
CA VAL A 162 -19.22 7.08 7.50
C VAL A 162 -19.58 7.78 6.19
N TRP A 163 -18.63 7.86 5.25
CA TRP A 163 -18.83 8.58 3.99
C TRP A 163 -19.41 7.69 2.88
N LYS A 164 -19.35 6.36 3.06
CA LYS A 164 -19.67 5.36 2.03
C LYS A 164 -18.82 5.51 0.76
N LEU A 165 -17.55 5.87 0.96
CA LEU A 165 -16.57 6.11 -0.11
C LEU A 165 -15.30 5.28 0.10
N PHE A 166 -14.67 4.91 -1.00
CA PHE A 166 -13.26 4.54 -1.02
C PHE A 166 -12.43 5.79 -0.77
N VAL A 167 -11.37 5.64 0.00
CA VAL A 167 -10.50 6.73 0.43
C VAL A 167 -9.05 6.30 0.25
N TRP A 168 -8.24 7.22 -0.25
CA TRP A 168 -6.80 7.16 -0.20
C TRP A 168 -6.29 8.32 0.64
N ILE A 169 -5.42 8.03 1.62
CA ILE A 169 -4.67 9.05 2.35
C ILE A 169 -3.18 8.75 2.24
N GLY A 170 -2.38 9.74 1.86
CA GLY A 170 -0.95 9.53 1.70
C GLY A 170 -0.15 10.78 1.43
N GLN A 171 1.08 10.58 0.96
CA GLN A 171 2.01 11.63 0.60
C GLN A 171 1.97 11.91 -0.90
N ALA A 172 2.18 13.15 -1.31
CA ALA A 172 2.37 13.50 -2.71
C ALA A 172 3.70 12.97 -3.26
N LYS A 173 3.73 12.63 -4.56
CA LYS A 173 4.93 12.17 -5.27
C LYS A 173 6.09 13.15 -5.07
N ASN A 174 7.29 12.62 -4.79
CA ASN A 174 8.52 13.39 -4.56
C ASN A 174 8.47 14.40 -3.38
N SER A 175 7.44 14.35 -2.54
CA SER A 175 7.39 15.18 -1.34
C SER A 175 8.23 14.55 -0.22
N VAL A 176 9.00 15.37 0.48
CA VAL A 176 9.83 14.98 1.64
C VAL A 176 9.41 15.75 2.90
N VAL A 177 8.16 16.22 2.91
CA VAL A 177 7.52 16.92 4.04
C VAL A 177 6.25 16.16 4.46
N PRO A 178 5.84 16.23 5.74
CA PRO A 178 4.71 15.47 6.26
C PRO A 178 3.36 16.15 5.95
N GLU A 179 3.07 16.32 4.66
CA GLU A 179 1.80 16.80 4.14
C GLU A 179 0.93 15.61 3.72
N PHE A 180 -0.22 15.48 4.38
CA PHE A 180 -1.20 14.43 4.14
C PHE A 180 -2.24 14.91 3.14
N TRP A 181 -2.35 14.14 2.06
CA TRP A 181 -3.30 14.33 0.97
C TRP A 181 -4.39 13.28 1.05
N ILE A 182 -5.59 13.65 0.64
CA ILE A 182 -6.76 12.77 0.59
C ILE A 182 -7.38 12.80 -0.81
N SER A 183 -7.82 11.64 -1.28
CA SER A 183 -8.72 11.49 -2.44
C SER A 183 -9.81 10.48 -2.10
N THR A 184 -11.00 10.65 -2.67
CA THR A 184 -12.15 9.79 -2.42
C THR A 184 -12.81 9.34 -3.72
N SER A 185 -13.52 8.22 -3.69
CA SER A 185 -14.31 7.72 -4.82
C SER A 185 -15.50 6.87 -4.39
N PRO A 186 -16.63 6.90 -5.13
CA PRO A 186 -17.73 5.97 -4.90
C PRO A 186 -17.40 4.52 -5.28
N THR A 187 -16.40 4.28 -6.14
CA THR A 187 -16.01 2.93 -6.57
C THR A 187 -14.48 2.77 -6.53
N PRO A 188 -13.94 1.55 -6.43
CA PRO A 188 -12.49 1.38 -6.30
C PRO A 188 -11.71 1.81 -7.57
N GLY A 189 -12.37 1.78 -8.73
CA GLY A 189 -11.80 2.22 -10.02
C GLY A 189 -12.03 3.70 -10.35
N GLY A 190 -12.82 4.42 -9.56
CA GLY A 190 -13.14 5.83 -9.82
C GLY A 190 -14.61 6.11 -10.14
N PRO A 191 -14.96 7.37 -10.48
CA PRO A 191 -14.05 8.51 -10.58
C PRO A 191 -13.50 8.90 -9.19
N TRP A 192 -12.19 9.11 -9.10
CA TRP A 192 -11.56 9.63 -7.88
C TRP A 192 -11.51 11.15 -7.92
N GLU A 193 -11.79 11.79 -6.79
CA GLU A 193 -11.67 13.24 -6.64
C GLU A 193 -10.21 13.69 -6.73
N VAL A 194 -9.95 14.88 -7.27
CA VAL A 194 -8.60 15.47 -7.28
C VAL A 194 -8.03 15.47 -5.86
N PRO A 195 -6.82 14.92 -5.62
CA PRO A 195 -6.24 14.86 -4.29
C PRO A 195 -6.08 16.26 -3.69
N LYS A 196 -6.43 16.41 -2.41
CA LYS A 196 -6.31 17.68 -1.66
C LYS A 196 -5.50 17.47 -0.40
N MET A 197 -4.59 18.39 -0.09
CA MET A 197 -3.92 18.41 1.21
C MET A 197 -4.94 18.83 2.27
N PHE A 198 -5.06 18.04 3.33
CA PHE A 198 -6.00 18.33 4.44
C PHE A 198 -5.27 18.56 5.76
N TYR A 199 -4.03 18.08 5.89
CA TYR A 199 -3.26 18.21 7.12
C TYR A 199 -1.76 18.26 6.85
N ARG A 200 -1.04 19.13 7.58
CA ARG A 200 0.41 19.20 7.58
C ARG A 200 0.93 19.01 9.00
N ALA A 201 1.68 17.93 9.22
CA ALA A 201 2.29 17.67 10.52
C ALA A 201 3.56 18.52 10.73
N PRO A 202 4.07 18.64 11.97
CA PRO A 202 5.34 19.31 12.22
C PRO A 202 6.53 18.58 11.58
N SER A 203 7.31 19.26 10.74
CA SER A 203 8.53 18.68 10.16
C SER A 203 9.58 18.28 11.21
N GLY A 204 10.38 17.30 10.86
CA GLY A 204 11.65 16.97 11.53
C GLY A 204 12.70 18.07 11.36
N ASN A 205 13.74 18.03 12.19
CA ASN A 205 14.91 18.91 12.10
C ASN A 205 16.14 18.18 11.52
N GLY A 206 15.95 17.01 10.91
CA GLY A 206 16.99 16.26 10.20
C GLY A 206 17.09 16.60 8.71
N PHE A 207 17.65 15.67 7.94
CA PHE A 207 17.96 15.82 6.51
C PHE A 207 16.74 16.03 5.60
N ILE A 208 15.54 15.62 6.04
CA ILE A 208 14.24 15.90 5.40
C ILE A 208 13.17 16.13 6.47
N GLY A 209 12.03 16.72 6.06
CA GLY A 209 10.94 17.05 6.96
C GLY A 209 10.10 15.86 7.41
N GLY A 210 9.87 14.87 6.54
CA GLY A 210 9.12 13.65 6.88
C GLY A 210 8.81 12.76 5.67
N TYR A 211 8.63 11.46 5.92
CA TYR A 211 8.38 10.44 4.90
C TYR A 211 7.59 9.26 5.48
N THR A 212 7.20 8.27 4.67
CA THR A 212 6.40 7.08 5.09
C THR A 212 5.10 7.44 5.81
N LEU A 213 4.35 8.40 5.24
CA LEU A 213 3.03 8.77 5.73
C LEU A 213 2.06 7.61 5.55
N GLN A 214 1.29 7.28 6.59
CA GLN A 214 0.31 6.20 6.60
C GLN A 214 -0.93 6.64 7.38
N ALA A 215 -2.10 6.19 6.93
CA ALA A 215 -3.35 6.27 7.68
C ALA A 215 -3.67 4.89 8.29
N HIS A 216 -4.34 4.90 9.44
CA HIS A 216 -4.58 3.70 10.24
C HIS A 216 -6.06 3.55 10.59
N PRO A 217 -6.90 3.19 9.61
CA PRO A 217 -8.34 2.99 9.87
C PRO A 217 -8.60 1.88 10.88
N ALA A 218 -7.70 0.91 11.01
CA ALA A 218 -7.81 -0.21 11.95
C ALA A 218 -7.62 0.19 13.43
N LEU A 219 -7.09 1.40 13.70
CA LEU A 219 -6.92 1.92 15.06
C LEU A 219 -8.16 2.68 15.57
N LEU A 220 -9.17 2.89 14.72
CA LEU A 220 -10.41 3.53 15.15
C LEU A 220 -11.15 2.63 16.14
N ALA A 221 -11.79 3.25 17.14
CA ALA A 221 -12.55 2.52 18.15
C ALA A 221 -13.84 1.93 17.55
N SER A 222 -14.36 2.55 16.49
CA SER A 222 -15.51 2.09 15.73
C SER A 222 -15.38 2.48 14.26
N GLN A 223 -15.92 1.66 13.35
CA GLN A 223 -16.04 2.00 11.93
C GLN A 223 -16.98 3.19 11.66
N SER A 224 -17.84 3.53 12.62
CA SER A 224 -18.73 4.70 12.54
C SER A 224 -18.06 6.01 12.98
N GLU A 225 -16.79 5.95 13.41
CA GLU A 225 -16.06 7.10 13.88
C GLU A 225 -15.63 7.97 12.70
N ASN A 226 -16.08 9.24 12.67
CA ASN A 226 -15.68 10.20 11.64
C ASN A 226 -14.29 10.78 11.95
N ALA A 227 -13.28 9.91 11.97
CA ALA A 227 -11.90 10.25 12.28
C ALA A 227 -10.89 9.35 11.55
N ILE A 228 -9.61 9.63 11.68
CA ILE A 228 -8.52 8.79 11.21
C ILE A 228 -7.26 8.97 12.08
N TYR A 229 -6.54 7.90 12.30
CA TYR A 229 -5.19 7.95 12.86
C TYR A 229 -4.15 8.06 11.75
N LEU A 230 -3.16 8.92 11.91
CA LEU A 230 -2.07 9.14 10.95
C LEU A 230 -0.72 8.94 11.63
N THR A 231 0.24 8.39 10.89
CA THR A 231 1.65 8.38 11.31
C THR A 231 2.54 8.79 10.15
N TYR A 232 3.77 9.18 10.48
CA TYR A 232 4.85 9.40 9.52
C TYR A 232 6.18 9.19 10.22
N THR A 233 7.24 8.99 9.45
CA THR A 233 8.61 9.00 9.97
C THR A 233 9.14 10.41 9.95
N LYS A 234 9.57 10.88 11.13
CA LYS A 234 10.11 12.20 11.37
C LYS A 234 11.60 12.10 11.72
N PRO A 235 12.51 12.42 10.78
CA PRO A 235 13.95 12.50 11.07
C PRO A 235 14.24 13.62 12.06
N MET A 236 15.00 13.31 13.09
CA MET A 236 15.37 14.25 14.14
C MET A 236 16.89 14.24 14.36
N VAL A 237 17.41 15.37 14.83
CA VAL A 237 18.79 15.52 15.31
C VAL A 237 18.73 16.12 16.70
N ASN A 238 19.41 15.49 17.66
CA ASN A 238 19.46 16.00 19.03
C ASN A 238 20.57 17.06 19.20
N ASN A 239 20.67 17.66 20.39
CA ASN A 239 21.66 18.70 20.69
C ASN A 239 23.13 18.23 20.62
N LYS A 240 23.37 16.91 20.51
CA LYS A 240 24.70 16.32 20.34
C LYS A 240 25.02 16.01 18.87
N GLY A 241 24.11 16.33 17.94
CA GLY A 241 24.27 16.01 16.52
C GLY A 241 23.88 14.56 16.15
N ASN A 242 23.35 13.76 17.09
CA ASN A 242 22.97 12.38 16.79
C ASN A 242 21.59 12.33 16.13
N GLY A 243 21.51 11.64 14.99
CA GLY A 243 20.26 11.38 14.27
C GLY A 243 19.41 10.31 14.97
N TYR A 244 18.10 10.52 14.98
CA TYR A 244 17.11 9.52 15.40
C TYR A 244 15.81 9.71 14.62
N TYR A 245 14.88 8.76 14.73
CA TYR A 245 13.55 8.85 14.14
C TYR A 245 12.49 8.87 15.22
N SER A 246 11.44 9.65 15.00
CA SER A 246 10.21 9.57 15.78
C SER A 246 9.03 9.28 14.85
N ASN A 247 8.02 8.60 15.36
CA ASN A 247 6.82 8.23 14.62
C ASN A 247 5.57 8.73 15.36
N PRO A 248 5.22 10.03 15.25
CA PRO A 248 4.06 10.56 15.93
C PRO A 248 2.77 9.86 15.48
N LEU A 249 1.88 9.57 16.44
CA LEU A 249 0.51 9.13 16.18
C LEU A 249 -0.42 10.33 16.32
N ILE A 250 -1.08 10.70 15.22
CA ILE A 250 -1.94 11.88 15.14
C ILE A 250 -3.37 11.39 14.96
N TYR A 251 -4.30 11.93 15.74
CA TYR A 251 -5.73 11.69 15.57
C TYR A 251 -6.38 12.90 14.90
N VAL A 252 -6.99 12.69 13.73
CA VAL A 252 -7.71 13.72 12.97
C VAL A 252 -9.19 13.39 13.00
N ARG A 253 -10.01 14.34 13.46
CA ARG A 253 -11.48 14.24 13.43
C ARG A 253 -12.03 15.14 12.33
N TRP A 254 -12.93 14.60 11.52
CA TRP A 254 -13.55 15.34 10.43
C TRP A 254 -14.77 16.14 10.93
N GLN A 255 -14.99 17.31 10.34
CA GLN A 255 -16.15 18.17 10.61
C GLN A 255 -17.35 17.77 9.76
#